data_AF-A0A8X6U6Z8-F1
#
_entry.id   AF-A0A8X6U6Z8-F1
#
_cell.length_a   1.000
_cell.length_b   1.000
_cell.length_c   1.000
_cell.angle_alpha   90.00
_cell.angle_beta   90.00
_cell.angle_gamma   90.00
#
_symmetry.space_group_name_H-M   'P 1'
#
loop_
_entity.id
_entity.type
_entity.pdbx_description
1 polymer ?
#
loop_
_entity_poly.entity_id
_entity_poly.type
_entity_poly.pdbx_seq_one_letter_code
_entity_poly.pdbx_strand_id
1 'polypeptide(L)' 'MTPRIELKTRHQKPGESLQVLAADVERLMSLAYAECPLDIRESLAAQYFVDAIRDEDTQHSTRLMDARLEIGSGK' A
#
# COMPACT_ATOMS: atom_id res chain seq x y z
N MET A 1 21.40 -1.91 5.69
CA MET A 1 20.60 -0.73 5.29
C MET A 1 19.90 -0.18 6.52
N THR A 2 19.58 1.11 6.59
CA THR A 2 18.77 1.64 7.70
C THR A 2 17.27 1.44 7.39
N PRO A 3 16.39 1.31 8.40
CA PRO A 3 14.95 1.12 8.19
C PRO A 3 14.31 2.19 7.28
N ARG A 4 14.84 3.42 7.35
CA ARG A 4 14.41 4.54 6.50
C ARG A 4 14.77 4.37 5.02
N ILE A 5 15.91 3.72 4.72
CA ILE A 5 16.30 3.42 3.33
C ILE A 5 15.47 2.26 2.80
N GLU A 6 15.21 1.25 3.63
CA GLU A 6 14.37 0.12 3.24
C GLU A 6 12.95 0.57 2.88
N LEU A 7 12.34 1.48 3.66
CA LEU A 7 11.06 2.12 3.33
C LEU A 7 11.05 2.78 1.95
N LYS A 8 12.12 3.53 1.64
CA LYS A 8 12.24 4.27 0.37
C LYS A 8 12.40 3.39 -0.85
N THR A 9 12.98 2.20 -0.67
CA THR A 9 13.18 1.24 -1.74
C THR A 9 12.08 0.19 -1.78
N ARG A 10 11.17 0.20 -0.81
CA ARG A 10 10.15 -0.83 -0.68
C ARG A 10 9.08 -0.62 -1.72
N HIS A 11 8.89 -1.65 -2.52
CA HIS A 11 7.79 -1.74 -3.48
C HIS A 11 7.17 -3.12 -3.36
N GLN A 12 5.89 -3.22 -3.67
CA GLN A 12 5.15 -4.48 -3.73
C GLN A 12 5.81 -5.42 -4.73
N LYS A 13 6.00 -6.69 -4.38
CA LYS A 13 6.51 -7.71 -5.32
C LYS A 13 5.35 -8.31 -6.12
N PRO A 14 5.59 -8.82 -7.35
CA PRO A 14 4.57 -9.58 -8.08
C PRO A 14 4.06 -10.75 -7.22
N GLY A 15 2.75 -10.81 -6.96
CA GLY A 15 2.13 -11.84 -6.12
C GLY A 15 2.23 -11.60 -4.61
N GLU A 16 2.83 -10.49 -4.16
CA GLU A 16 2.78 -10.07 -2.75
C GLU A 16 1.42 -9.45 -2.44
N SER A 17 0.77 -9.92 -1.39
CA SER A 17 -0.50 -9.33 -0.93
C SER A 17 -0.26 -7.94 -0.33
N LEU A 18 -1.22 -7.04 -0.55
CA LEU A 18 -1.26 -5.73 0.09
C LEU A 18 -1.15 -5.81 1.62
N GLN A 19 -1.67 -6.85 2.25
CA GLN A 19 -1.55 -7.05 3.71
C GLN A 19 -0.10 -7.30 4.14
N VAL A 20 0.67 -8.04 3.32
CA VAL A 20 2.09 -8.31 3.57
C VAL A 20 2.90 -7.04 3.38
N LEU A 21 2.58 -6.25 2.35
CA LEU A 21 3.20 -4.93 2.14
C LEU A 21 2.91 -3.97 3.31
N ALA A 22 1.66 -3.92 3.77
CA ALA A 22 1.24 -3.05 4.88
C ALA A 22 1.97 -3.42 6.17
N ALA A 23 2.00 -4.70 6.52
CA ALA A 23 2.70 -5.18 7.72
C ALA A 23 4.21 -4.86 7.67
N ASP A 24 4.84 -4.93 6.50
CA ASP A 24 6.26 -4.60 6.34
C ASP A 24 6.50 -3.09 6.44
N VAL A 25 5.63 -2.25 5.86
CA VAL A 25 5.68 -0.78 6.00
C VAL A 25 5.48 -0.37 7.46
N GLU A 26 4.50 -0.93 8.17
CA GLU A 26 4.25 -0.65 9.59
C GLU A 26 5.43 -1.07 10.48
N ARG A 27 6.02 -2.23 10.20
CA ARG A 27 7.22 -2.71 10.89
C ARG A 27 8.38 -1.75 10.68
N LEU A 28 8.66 -1.38 9.43
CA LEU A 28 9.74 -0.46 9.11
C LEU A 28 9.49 0.95 9.66
N MET A 29 8.24 1.42 9.70
CA MET A 29 7.88 2.70 10.33
C MET A 29 8.11 2.71 11.82
N SER A 30 7.75 1.62 12.50
CA SER A 30 8.02 1.46 13.93
C SER A 30 9.51 1.42 14.25
N LEU A 31 10.34 0.89 13.34
CA LEU A 31 11.79 0.86 13.50
C LEU A 31 12.46 2.19 13.12
N ALA A 32 11.99 2.87 12.08
CA ALA A 32 12.55 4.12 11.57
C ALA A 32 12.13 5.35 12.38
N TYR A 33 10.91 5.33 12.93
CA TYR A 33 10.26 6.48 13.56
C TYR A 33 9.65 6.13 14.91
N ALA A 34 10.32 5.25 15.68
CA ALA A 34 9.87 4.82 17.01
C ALA A 34 9.61 5.99 17.97
N GLU A 35 10.40 7.06 17.85
CA GLU A 35 10.39 8.24 18.72
C GLU A 35 9.42 9.34 18.23
N CYS A 36 8.87 9.22 17.02
CA CYS A 36 7.90 10.17 16.50
C CYS A 36 6.47 9.90 17.04
N PRO A 37 5.63 10.94 17.15
CA PRO A 37 4.21 10.77 17.52
C PRO A 37 3.48 9.80 16.59
N LEU A 38 2.53 9.04 17.14
CA LEU A 38 1.77 8.02 16.41
C LEU A 38 1.07 8.61 15.17
N ASP A 39 0.42 9.77 15.32
CA ASP A 39 -0.31 10.47 14.27
C ASP A 39 0.56 10.79 13.03
N ILE A 40 1.81 11.21 13.28
CA ILE A 40 2.82 11.47 12.25
C ILE A 40 3.27 10.16 11.60
N ARG A 41 3.43 9.11 12.40
CA ARG A 41 3.87 7.79 11.92
C ARG A 41 2.81 7.13 11.05
N GLU A 42 1.54 7.21 11.43
CA GLU A 42 0.41 6.69 10.64
C GLU A 42 0.26 7.44 9.32
N SER A 43 0.35 8.77 9.35
CA SER A 43 0.31 9.59 8.13
C SER A 43 1.45 9.24 7.16
N LEU A 44 2.67 9.06 7.69
CA LEU A 44 3.82 8.62 6.89
C LEU A 44 3.66 7.19 6.39
N ALA A 45 3.16 6.27 7.24
CA ALA A 45 2.93 4.88 6.85
C ALA A 45 1.94 4.79 5.70
N ALA A 46 0.82 5.51 5.76
CA ALA A 46 -0.16 5.56 4.69
C ALA A 46 0.44 6.09 3.38
N GLN A 47 1.24 7.16 3.46
CA GLN A 47 1.89 7.75 2.29
C GLN A 47 2.89 6.79 1.64
N TYR A 48 3.74 6.13 2.44
CA TYR A 48 4.71 5.15 1.95
C TYR A 48 4.03 3.89 1.43
N PHE A 49 2.93 3.48 2.04
CA PHE A 49 2.16 2.33 1.57
C PHE A 49 1.60 2.59 0.17
N VAL A 50 1.02 3.76 -0.07
CA VAL A 50 0.51 4.17 -1.39
C VAL A 50 1.64 4.25 -2.42
N ASP A 51 2.80 4.80 -2.05
CA ASP A 51 3.98 4.89 -2.93
C ASP A 51 4.58 3.51 -3.25
N ALA A 52 4.53 2.59 -2.29
CA ALA A 52 5.08 1.23 -2.43
C ALA A 52 4.17 0.29 -3.23
N ILE A 53 2.88 0.60 -3.39
CA ILE A 53 1.98 -0.20 -4.25
C ILE A 53 2.43 -0.07 -5.70
N ARG A 54 2.56 -1.21 -6.39
CA ARG A 54 2.85 -1.19 -7.83
C ARG A 54 1.60 -0.72 -8.59
N ASP A 55 1.82 0.13 -9.59
CA ASP A 55 0.76 0.74 -10.43
C ASP A 55 -0.28 -0.28 -10.97
N GLU A 56 0.11 -1.55 -11.17
CA GLU A 56 -0.83 -2.63 -11.53
C GLU A 56 -1.90 -2.93 -10.47
N ASP A 57 -1.60 -2.87 -9.17
CA ASP A 57 -2.58 -3.11 -8.10
C ASP A 57 -3.57 -1.93 -8.01
N THR A 58 -3.09 -0.70 -8.22
CA THR A 58 -3.92 0.51 -8.36
C THR A 58 -4.79 0.47 -9.62
N GLN A 59 -4.26 0.00 -10.75
CA GLN A 59 -5.02 -0.20 -11.99
C GLN A 59 -6.07 -1.34 -11.89
N HIS A 60 -5.80 -2.39 -11.12
CA HIS A 60 -6.79 -3.46 -10.89
C HIS A 60 -7.93 -3.02 -9.96
N SER A 61 -7.67 -2.12 -9.01
CA SER A 61 -8.74 -1.55 -8.17
C SER A 61 -9.76 -0.74 -8.99
N THR A 62 -9.33 -0.10 -10.09
CA THR A 62 -10.22 0.62 -11.02
C THR A 62 -11.07 -0.33 -11.87
N ARG A 63 -10.65 -1.58 -12.11
CA ARG A 63 -11.45 -2.58 -12.86
C ARG A 63 -12.51 -3.27 -12.01
N LEU A 64 -12.47 -3.17 -10.68
CA LEU A 64 -13.46 -3.80 -9.81
C LEU A 64 -14.79 -3.03 -9.74
N MET A 65 -14.80 -1.74 -10.09
CA MET A 65 -16.04 -0.96 -10.24
C MET A 65 -16.71 -1.13 -11.62
N ASP A 66 -15.97 -1.57 -12.64
CA ASP A 66 -16.47 -1.70 -14.02
C ASP A 66 -17.28 -2.98 -14.27
N ALA A 67 -17.27 -3.94 -13.33
CA ALA A 67 -18.00 -5.21 -13.46
C ALA A 67 -19.39 -5.22 -12.78
N ARG A 68 -19.93 -4.07 -12.35
CA ARG A 68 -21.24 -3.99 -11.66
C ARG A 68 -22.31 -3.15 -12.40
N LEU A 69 -22.11 -2.83 -13.69
CA LEU A 69 -23.15 -2.16 -14.50
C LEU A 69 -23.59 -2.97 -15.75
N GLU A 70 -23.24 -4.24 -15.87
CA GLU A 70 -23.64 -5.06 -17.03
C GLU A 70 -24.66 -6.16 -16.67
N ILE A 71 -25.37 -6.03 -15.55
CA ILE A 71 -26.51 -6.91 -15.21
C ILE A 71 -27.79 -6.08 -15.19
N GLY A 72 -28.41 -5.96 -16.37
CA GLY A 72 -29.85 -5.72 -16.45
C GLY A 72 -30.28 -4.51 -17.27
N SER A 73 -30.19 -4.60 -18.60
CA SER A 73 -31.35 -4.24 -19.43
C SER A 73 -31.21 -4.89 -20.81
N GLY A 74 -31.66 -6.14 -20.88
CA GLY A 74 -31.78 -6.89 -22.13
C GLY A 74 -33.13 -7.57 -22.16
N LYS A 75 -34.16 -6.84 -22.61
CA LYS A 75 -35.23 -7.26 -23.53
C LYS A 75 -36.34 -6.21 -23.58
#